data_AF-A0A534MXJ4-F1
#
_entry.id   AF-A0A534MXJ4-F1
#
_cell.length_a   1.000
_cell.length_b   1.000
_cell.length_c   1.000
_cell.angle_alpha   90.00
_cell.angle_beta   90.00
_cell.angle_gamma   90.00
#
_symmetry.space_group_name_H-M   'P 1'
#
loop_
_entity.id
_entity.type
_entity.pdbx_description
1 polymer ?
#
loop_
_entity_poly.entity_id
_entity_poly.type
_entity_poly.pdbx_seq_one_letter_code
_entity_poly.pdbx_strand_id
1 'polypeptide(L)'
;MKRKHETHSPGKTMFLVIWWMSKNPYAAVFENRIAAEAAANVRNAILVTFNGKGTDVETVVDWFRRDEEGRPMPAEWRELMGQIHAPWAHKARPEASEIETLSNPAADPVEA
;
A
#
# COMPACT_ATOMS: atom_id res chain seq x y z
N MET A 1 -1.86 38.40 18.42
CA MET A 1 -1.13 37.99 17.21
C MET A 1 -1.95 36.93 16.48
N LYS A 2 -2.50 37.24 15.31
CA LYS A 2 -3.24 36.25 14.49
C LYS A 2 -2.21 35.41 13.74
N ARG A 3 -2.12 34.11 14.05
CA ARG A 3 -1.29 33.16 13.29
C ARG A 3 -1.86 33.10 11.88
N LYS A 4 -1.09 33.55 10.88
CA LYS A 4 -1.40 33.32 9.47
C LYS A 4 -1.51 31.82 9.28
N HIS A 5 -2.69 31.34 8.87
CA HIS A 5 -2.80 30.03 8.28
C HIS A 5 -2.01 30.09 6.97
N GLU A 6 -0.78 29.57 7.00
CA GLU A 6 -0.07 29.20 5.78
C GLU A 6 -0.91 28.11 5.12
N THR A 7 -1.58 28.47 4.03
CA THR A 7 -2.23 27.53 3.13
C THR A 7 -1.17 26.56 2.64
N HIS A 8 -1.10 25.38 3.26
CA HIS A 8 -0.09 24.37 2.99
C HIS A 8 -0.35 23.76 1.61
N SER A 9 0.65 23.84 0.73
CA SER A 9 0.67 23.05 -0.50
C SER A 9 0.64 21.56 -0.14
N PRO A 10 -0.12 20.73 -0.87
CA PRO A 10 -0.14 19.29 -0.63
C PRO A 10 1.28 18.75 -0.85
N GLY A 11 1.90 18.24 0.20
CA GLY A 11 3.28 17.72 0.13
C GLY A 11 3.35 16.49 -0.78
N LYS A 12 4.52 16.27 -1.38
CA LYS A 12 4.78 15.22 -2.37
C LYS A 12 4.92 13.86 -1.71
N THR A 13 4.22 12.85 -2.24
CA THR A 13 4.36 11.44 -1.81
C THR A 13 5.80 10.95 -2.00
N MET A 14 6.32 10.27 -0.97
CA MET A 14 7.68 9.70 -0.96
C MET A 14 7.63 8.23 -0.60
N PHE A 15 8.60 7.46 -1.09
CA PHE A 15 8.67 6.02 -0.89
C PHE A 15 10.02 5.64 -0.29
N LEU A 16 10.01 4.97 0.86
CA LEU A 16 11.21 4.43 1.50
C LEU A 16 11.23 2.92 1.32
N VAL A 17 12.33 2.40 0.75
CA VAL A 17 12.56 0.97 0.56
C VAL A 17 13.65 0.52 1.52
N ILE A 18 13.37 -0.47 2.37
CA ILE A 18 14.28 -0.98 3.40
C ILE A 18 14.52 -2.48 3.18
N TRP A 19 15.77 -2.91 3.07
CA TRP A 19 16.13 -4.32 2.89
C TRP A 19 17.31 -4.73 3.75
N TRP A 20 17.52 -6.04 3.88
CA TRP A 20 18.62 -6.59 4.69
C TRP A 20 19.59 -7.38 3.81
N MET A 21 20.89 -7.17 4.05
CA MET A 21 21.96 -8.00 3.48
C MET A 21 22.97 -8.27 4.58
N SER A 22 23.29 -9.54 4.83
CA SER A 22 24.25 -9.96 5.87
C SER A 22 23.95 -9.37 7.26
N LYS A 23 22.67 -9.37 7.66
CA LYS A 23 22.16 -8.78 8.92
C LYS A 23 22.25 -7.24 9.03
N ASN A 24 22.77 -6.56 8.00
CA ASN A 24 22.78 -5.10 7.96
C ASN A 24 21.56 -4.57 7.21
N PRO A 25 20.82 -3.60 7.78
CA PRO A 25 19.75 -2.92 7.08
C PRO A 25 20.32 -1.87 6.12
N TYR A 26 19.68 -1.74 4.96
CA TYR A 26 19.96 -0.74 3.93
C TYR A 26 18.65 -0.06 3.56
N ALA A 27 18.72 1.19 3.14
CA ALA A 27 17.55 1.97 2.77
C ALA A 27 17.81 2.89 1.57
N ALA A 28 16.75 3.16 0.80
CA ALA A 28 16.75 4.13 -0.29
C ALA A 28 15.39 4.84 -0.36
N VAL A 29 15.41 6.12 -0.75
CA VAL A 29 14.21 6.95 -0.91
C VAL A 29 13.96 7.20 -2.40
N PHE A 30 12.71 7.10 -2.80
CA PHE A 30 12.24 7.30 -4.16
C PHE A 30 11.07 8.27 -4.17
N GLU A 31 10.98 9.05 -5.24
CA GLU A 31 9.82 9.90 -5.52
C GLU A 31 8.85 9.23 -6.51
N ASN A 32 9.33 8.22 -7.26
CA ASN A 32 8.57 7.50 -8.25
C ASN A 32 8.13 6.14 -7.67
N ARG A 33 6.81 5.93 -7.64
CA ARG A 33 6.20 4.70 -7.12
C ARG A 33 6.69 3.44 -7.83
N ILE A 34 6.73 3.45 -9.17
CA ILE A 34 7.10 2.28 -9.97
C ILE A 34 8.56 1.89 -9.72
N ALA A 35 9.45 2.87 -9.62
CA ALA A 35 10.86 2.62 -9.29
C ALA A 35 11.01 2.03 -7.88
N ALA A 36 10.24 2.54 -6.91
CA ALA A 36 10.24 2.03 -5.54
C ALA A 36 9.73 0.59 -5.45
N GLU A 37 8.60 0.28 -6.11
CA GLU A 37 8.02 -1.06 -6.17
C GLU A 37 8.96 -2.05 -6.86
N ALA A 38 9.59 -1.67 -7.98
CA ALA A 38 10.58 -2.51 -8.65
C ALA A 38 11.81 -2.76 -7.77
N ALA A 39 12.32 -1.73 -7.09
CA ALA A 39 13.46 -1.85 -6.18
C ALA A 39 13.14 -2.74 -4.98
N ALA A 40 11.91 -2.65 -4.45
CA ALA A 40 11.45 -3.46 -3.33
C ALA A 40 11.23 -4.92 -3.73
N ASN A 41 10.66 -5.17 -4.91
CA ASN A 41 10.48 -6.49 -5.49
C ASN A 41 11.80 -7.25 -5.63
N VAL A 42 12.82 -6.62 -6.25
CA VAL A 42 14.13 -7.25 -6.49
C VAL A 42 14.87 -7.55 -5.17
N ARG A 43 14.67 -6.74 -4.14
CA ARG A 43 15.40 -6.83 -2.86
C ARG A 43 14.64 -7.55 -1.76
N ASN A 44 13.42 -8.03 -2.03
CA ASN A 44 12.50 -8.53 -1.00
C ASN A 44 12.40 -7.56 0.18
N ALA A 45 12.13 -6.29 -0.13
CA ALA A 45 12.22 -5.18 0.81
C ALA A 45 10.87 -4.85 1.47
N ILE A 46 10.94 -4.12 2.57
CA ILE A 46 9.79 -3.37 3.09
C ILE A 46 9.68 -2.05 2.32
N LEU A 47 8.48 -1.76 1.80
CA LEU A 47 8.14 -0.50 1.16
C LEU A 47 7.23 0.31 2.08
N VAL A 48 7.67 1.50 2.45
CA VAL A 48 6.89 2.47 3.22
C VAL A 48 6.51 3.62 2.29
N THR A 49 5.22 3.92 2.24
CA THR A 49 4.69 5.07 1.50
C THR A 49 4.39 6.19 2.48
N PHE A 50 4.91 7.38 2.23
CA PHE A 50 4.63 8.58 3.00
C PHE A 50 3.81 9.56 2.19
N ASN A 51 2.81 10.18 2.81
CA ASN A 51 2.04 11.26 2.21
C ASN A 51 2.47 12.63 2.77
N GLY A 52 2.20 13.70 2.03
CA GLY A 52 2.45 15.06 2.47
C GLY A 52 3.95 15.40 2.64
N LYS A 53 4.34 15.92 3.81
CA LYS A 53 5.72 16.36 4.10
C LYS A 53 6.66 15.20 4.50
N GLY A 54 6.29 13.95 4.21
CA GLY A 54 7.08 12.78 4.60
C GLY A 54 6.95 12.37 6.08
N THR A 55 5.96 12.90 6.79
CA THR A 55 5.74 12.62 8.22
C THR A 55 4.60 11.66 8.48
N ASP A 56 3.69 11.48 7.53
CA ASP A 56 2.53 10.59 7.65
C ASP A 56 2.78 9.31 6.86
N VAL A 57 2.75 8.16 7.56
CA VAL A 57 2.93 6.85 6.94
C VAL A 57 1.58 6.37 6.44
N GLU A 58 1.43 6.33 5.12
CA GLU A 58 0.19 5.90 4.48
C GLU A 58 0.10 4.37 4.39
N THR A 59 1.18 3.71 3.98
CA THR A 59 1.19 2.24 3.86
C THR A 59 2.56 1.66 4.17
N VAL A 60 2.57 0.43 4.70
CA VAL A 60 3.79 -0.38 4.85
C VAL A 60 3.51 -1.76 4.29
N VAL A 61 4.29 -2.15 3.28
CA VAL A 61 4.10 -3.40 2.54
C VAL A 61 5.40 -4.20 2.55
N ASP A 62 5.30 -5.51 2.73
CA ASP A 62 6.41 -6.45 2.76
C ASP A 62 6.47 -7.23 1.44
N TRP A 63 7.53 -7.01 0.66
CA TRP A 63 7.75 -7.69 -0.62
C TRP A 63 8.41 -9.07 -0.50
N PHE A 64 8.90 -9.43 0.69
CA PHE A 64 9.35 -10.79 0.99
C PHE A 64 8.16 -11.74 1.15
N ARG A 65 7.07 -11.26 1.75
CA ARG A 65 5.83 -12.03 1.94
C ARG A 65 4.83 -11.77 0.83
N ARG A 66 4.28 -12.83 0.25
CA ARG A 66 3.31 -12.73 -0.85
C ARG A 66 2.08 -13.58 -0.61
N ASP A 67 0.96 -13.10 -1.13
CA ASP A 67 -0.27 -13.88 -1.23
C ASP A 67 -0.20 -14.91 -2.38
N GLU A 68 -1.28 -15.66 -2.57
CA GLU A 68 -1.39 -16.69 -3.61
C GLU A 68 -1.28 -16.10 -5.03
N GLU A 69 -1.65 -14.83 -5.20
CA GLU A 69 -1.52 -14.07 -6.44
C GLU A 69 -0.12 -13.44 -6.63
N GLY A 70 0.81 -13.66 -5.70
CA GLY A 70 2.17 -13.14 -5.75
C GLY A 70 2.30 -11.65 -5.39
N ARG A 71 1.24 -11.03 -4.86
CA ARG A 71 1.22 -9.62 -4.45
C ARG A 71 1.86 -9.48 -3.07
N PRO A 72 2.56 -8.37 -2.82
CA PRO A 72 3.21 -8.15 -1.53
C PRO A 72 2.16 -7.97 -0.44
N MET A 73 2.37 -8.61 0.71
CA MET A 73 1.44 -8.53 1.84
C MET A 73 1.68 -7.26 2.66
N PRO A 74 0.66 -6.75 3.40
CA PRO A 74 0.92 -5.77 4.45
C PRO A 74 2.03 -6.28 5.36
N ALA A 75 2.95 -5.41 5.76
CA ALA A 75 3.99 -5.84 6.68
C ALA A 75 3.34 -6.39 7.97
N GLU A 76 4.09 -7.15 8.76
CA GLU A 76 3.70 -7.47 10.13
C GLU A 76 4.88 -7.25 11.07
N TRP A 77 4.64 -6.59 12.20
CA TRP A 77 5.54 -6.59 13.33
C TRP A 77 5.26 -7.82 14.18
N ARG A 78 6.30 -8.58 14.53
CA ARG A 78 6.16 -9.77 15.38
C ARG A 78 6.99 -9.60 16.63
N GLU A 79 6.36 -9.74 17.78
CA GLU A 79 7.09 -9.82 19.03
C GLU A 79 7.76 -11.19 19.19
N LEU A 80 8.77 -11.26 20.07
CA LEU A 80 9.52 -12.48 20.35
C LEU A 80 8.63 -13.65 20.83
N MET A 81 7.49 -13.33 21.45
CA MET A 81 6.50 -14.30 21.95
C MET A 81 5.46 -14.71 20.90
N GLY A 82 5.65 -14.33 19.63
CA GLY A 82 4.78 -14.71 18.51
C GLY A 82 3.53 -13.84 18.33
N GLN A 83 3.36 -12.77 19.12
CA GLN A 83 2.26 -11.83 18.93
C GLN A 83 2.48 -10.97 17.69
N ILE A 84 1.48 -10.91 16.81
CA ILE A 84 1.54 -10.20 15.53
C ILE A 84 0.81 -8.87 15.65
N HIS A 85 1.44 -7.81 15.18
CA HIS A 85 0.90 -6.45 15.11
C HIS A 85 1.02 -5.93 13.67
N ALA A 86 -0.07 -5.41 13.11
CA ALA A 86 -0.07 -4.73 11.81
C ALA A 86 -0.76 -3.35 11.91
N PRO A 87 -0.14 -2.38 12.60
CA PRO A 87 -0.76 -1.08 12.88
C PRO A 87 -0.97 -0.20 11.64
N TRP A 88 -0.37 -0.55 10.50
CA TRP A 88 -0.47 0.15 9.21
C TRP A 88 -1.58 -0.38 8.30
N ALA A 89 -2.46 -1.24 8.82
CA ALA A 89 -3.66 -1.67 8.09
C ALA A 89 -4.64 -0.50 7.94
N HIS A 90 -4.45 0.36 6.93
CA HIS A 90 -5.52 1.20 6.45
C HIS A 90 -6.60 0.29 5.85
N LYS A 91 -7.86 0.49 6.28
CA LYS A 91 -9.07 -0.11 5.70
C LYS A 91 -8.90 -0.13 4.18
N ALA A 92 -8.92 -1.32 3.59
CA ALA A 92 -8.94 -1.47 2.15
C ALA A 92 -9.97 -0.49 1.58
N ARG A 93 -9.54 0.42 0.71
CA ARG A 93 -10.48 1.20 -0.10
C ARG A 93 -11.17 0.18 -1.02
N PRO A 94 -12.49 -0.04 -0.91
CA PRO A 94 -13.18 -0.96 -1.79
C PRO A 94 -13.37 -0.24 -3.12
N GLU A 95 -12.33 -0.24 -3.96
CA GLU A 95 -12.46 0.11 -5.37
C GLU A 95 -11.80 -0.97 -6.21
N ALA A 96 -12.42 -2.14 -6.14
CA ALA A 96 -12.67 -2.93 -7.33
C ALA A 96 -14.18 -3.08 -7.37
N SER A 97 -14.87 -2.02 -7.82
CA SER A 97 -16.29 -2.10 -8.16
C SER A 97 -16.44 -3.25 -9.15
N GLU A 98 -17.19 -4.26 -8.70
CA GLU A 98 -17.75 -5.32 -9.50
C GLU A 98 -18.22 -4.73 -10.83
N ILE A 99 -17.69 -5.28 -11.93
CA ILE A 99 -18.35 -5.12 -13.22
C ILE A 99 -19.62 -5.96 -13.11
N GLU A 100 -20.70 -5.35 -12.62
CA GLU A 100 -22.06 -5.86 -12.76
C GLU A 100 -22.34 -5.99 -14.26
N THR A 101 -22.12 -7.19 -14.78
CA THR A 101 -22.69 -7.58 -16.07
C THR A 101 -24.17 -7.78 -15.82
N LEU A 102 -24.95 -6.73 -16.03
CA LEU A 102 -26.41 -6.76 -16.15
C LEU A 102 -26.80 -7.68 -17.32
N SER A 103 -26.93 -8.98 -17.06
CA SER A 103 -27.69 -9.89 -17.92
C SER A 103 -29.17 -9.63 -17.67
N ASN A 104 -29.75 -8.84 -18.56
CA ASN A 104 -31.16 -8.51 -18.64
C ASN A 104 -31.96 -9.74 -19.13
N PRO A 105 -32.86 -10.38 -18.36
CA PRO A 105 -33.83 -11.30 -18.92
C PRO A 105 -35.07 -10.49 -19.32
N ALA A 106 -35.20 -10.19 -20.62
CA ALA A 106 -36.41 -9.60 -21.16
C ALA A 106 -37.55 -10.62 -21.11
N ALA A 107 -38.52 -10.32 -20.23
CA ALA A 107 -39.97 -10.46 -20.38
C ALA A 107 -40.56 -11.66 -21.16
N ASP A 108 -41.13 -12.58 -20.37
CA ASP A 108 -42.42 -13.30 -20.46
C ASP A 108 -43.15 -13.61 -21.80
N PRO A 109 -43.94 -14.71 -21.82
CA PRO A 109 -44.44 -15.37 -23.02
C PRO A 109 -45.77 -14.77 -23.51
N VAL A 110 -46.02 -14.85 -24.83
CA VAL A 110 -47.35 -14.65 -25.41
C VAL A 110 -47.70 -15.84 -26.31
N GLU A 111 -48.77 -16.51 -25.91
CA GLU A 111 -49.48 -17.59 -26.56
C GLU A 111 -50.25 -17.09 -27.78
N ALA A 112 -50.20 -17.84 -28.90
CA ALA A 112 -51.23 -17.94 -29.95
C ALA A 112 -50.91 -19.14 -30.86
#